data_AF-A0A537GYS9-F1
#
_entry.id   AF-A0A537GYS9-F1
#
_cell.length_a   1.000
_cell.length_b   1.000
_cell.length_c   1.000
_cell.angle_alpha   90.00
_cell.angle_beta   90.00
_cell.angle_gamma   90.00
#
_symmetry.space_group_name_H-M   'P 1'
#
loop_
_entity.id
_entity.type
_entity.pdbx_description
1 polymer ?
#
loop_
_entity_poly.entity_id
_entity_poly.type
_entity_poly.pdbx_seq_one_letter_code
_entity_poly.pdbx_strand_id
1 'polypeptide(L)'
;MPSAMVRTVELFEDPNVPLAQLSEFYKVEGSPHTYLMFVTTIDGVAVPLESGQRGGSEIALRHLKNNPIAAGGLADNRALQYGWATADAVLGGAGILRDNPAATWYPRDKDLQDLLRGRKPVRAVVTGSGEVDLRHPVFNPQKGQWKPVVFTTRKGEGKLKNQAKRLKANRDNPLQPPETYAVGDTSVDLAKAVGILKRDYRTKLLDIQGGPILAGGAVKAMLVDEVRLTVSPQIMGDLNSEGRRRPGFVTGIHFGLEDSPLAELEALGVSGSHIFLRYLMNYRN
;
A
#
# COMPACT_ATOMS: atom_id res chain seq x y z
N MET A 1 -0.79 -28.77 16.96
CA MET A 1 0.34 -28.08 16.29
C MET A 1 0.90 -27.05 17.27
N PRO A 2 2.21 -26.77 17.26
CA PRO A 2 2.88 -26.06 18.34
C PRO A 2 2.32 -24.64 18.51
N SER A 3 2.14 -24.27 19.77
CA SER A 3 1.67 -22.98 20.32
C SER A 3 1.73 -21.77 19.36
N ALA A 4 0.55 -21.19 19.08
CA ALA A 4 0.38 -19.86 18.50
C ALA A 4 0.81 -18.77 19.51
N MET A 5 2.09 -18.78 19.87
CA MET A 5 2.71 -17.65 20.55
C MET A 5 3.06 -16.61 19.49
N VAL A 6 2.65 -15.37 19.74
CA VAL A 6 3.14 -14.21 18.99
C VAL A 6 4.67 -14.29 18.97
N ARG A 7 5.26 -14.36 17.78
CA ARG A 7 6.70 -14.60 17.64
C ARG A 7 7.52 -13.39 18.07
N THR A 8 6.99 -12.19 17.84
CA THR A 8 7.66 -10.93 18.18
C THR A 8 6.71 -9.96 18.88
N VAL A 9 7.12 -9.46 20.04
CA VAL A 9 6.45 -8.34 20.74
C VAL A 9 7.45 -7.21 20.90
N GLU A 10 7.13 -6.03 20.39
CA GLU A 10 8.04 -4.89 20.37
C GLU A 10 7.42 -3.60 20.88
N LEU A 11 8.15 -2.87 21.73
CA LEU A 11 7.79 -1.52 22.17
C LEU A 11 8.69 -0.52 21.46
N PHE A 12 8.10 0.26 20.55
CA PHE A 12 8.77 1.35 19.85
C PHE A 12 8.75 2.61 20.72
N GLU A 13 9.67 2.68 21.67
CA GLU A 13 9.81 3.82 22.60
C GLU A 13 10.10 5.14 21.87
N ASP A 14 10.87 5.08 20.77
CA ASP A 14 11.13 6.20 19.88
C ASP A 14 10.20 6.12 18.65
N PRO A 15 9.35 7.14 18.38
CA PRO A 15 8.52 7.18 17.18
C PRO A 15 9.33 7.21 15.88
N ASN A 16 10.61 7.60 15.91
CA ASN A 16 11.55 7.50 14.80
C ASN A 16 12.23 6.12 14.76
N VAL A 17 11.42 5.06 14.90
CA VAL A 17 11.81 3.65 15.04
C VAL A 17 13.13 3.32 14.31
N PRO A 18 14.18 2.89 15.05
CA PRO A 18 15.46 2.53 14.47
C PRO A 18 15.35 1.49 13.36
N LEU A 19 16.22 1.59 12.35
CA LEU A 19 16.22 0.66 11.22
C LEU A 19 16.39 -0.80 11.66
N ALA A 20 17.20 -1.07 12.69
CA ALA A 20 17.38 -2.43 13.21
C ALA A 20 16.07 -3.01 13.79
N GLN A 21 15.31 -2.19 14.52
CA GLN A 21 13.99 -2.57 15.06
C GLN A 21 13.01 -2.86 13.91
N LEU A 22 12.91 -1.98 12.93
CA LEU A 22 12.08 -2.22 11.74
C LEU A 22 12.48 -3.48 10.97
N SER A 23 13.79 -3.74 10.87
CA SER A 23 14.31 -4.91 10.18
C SER A 23 13.95 -6.22 10.87
N GLU A 24 14.00 -6.25 12.20
CA GLU A 24 13.61 -7.43 12.96
C GLU A 24 12.08 -7.57 12.97
N PHE A 25 11.37 -6.49 13.26
CA PHE A 25 9.90 -6.48 13.34
C PHE A 25 9.23 -6.92 12.03
N TYR A 26 9.74 -6.50 10.87
CA TYR A 26 9.18 -6.83 9.56
C TYR A 26 9.93 -7.93 8.81
N LYS A 27 10.76 -8.70 9.52
CA LYS A 27 11.46 -9.86 8.95
C LYS A 27 10.48 -10.87 8.37
N VAL A 28 10.78 -11.36 7.18
CA VAL A 28 9.98 -12.35 6.45
C VAL A 28 10.79 -13.63 6.32
N GLU A 29 10.19 -14.76 6.72
CA GLU A 29 10.73 -16.09 6.47
C GLU A 29 10.17 -16.61 5.13
N GLY A 30 11.01 -16.68 4.10
CA GLY A 30 10.63 -17.20 2.78
C GLY A 30 10.51 -16.15 1.67
N SER A 31 10.46 -16.63 0.42
CA SER A 31 10.37 -15.80 -0.78
C SER A 31 9.82 -16.61 -1.96
N PRO A 32 8.97 -16.04 -2.84
CA PRO A 32 8.43 -14.67 -2.81
C PRO A 32 7.38 -14.46 -1.71
N HIS A 33 7.21 -13.22 -1.25
CA HIS A 33 6.28 -12.82 -0.20
C HIS A 33 5.56 -11.51 -0.56
N THR A 34 4.27 -11.46 -0.27
CA THR A 34 3.37 -10.35 -0.59
C THR A 34 2.66 -9.88 0.66
N TYR A 35 2.83 -8.62 1.02
CA TYR A 35 2.14 -8.06 2.18
C TYR A 35 1.19 -6.94 1.78
N LEU A 36 0.09 -6.84 2.50
CA LEU A 36 -0.88 -5.76 2.44
C LEU A 36 -0.58 -4.80 3.60
N MET A 37 -0.32 -3.52 3.33
CA MET A 37 -0.01 -2.52 4.36
C MET A 37 -1.16 -1.52 4.51
N PHE A 38 -1.73 -1.41 5.71
CA PHE A 38 -2.85 -0.50 6.00
C PHE A 38 -2.77 0.11 7.40
N VAL A 39 -3.52 1.19 7.58
CA VAL A 39 -3.84 1.78 8.88
C VAL A 39 -5.35 1.91 9.02
N THR A 40 -5.89 1.61 10.19
CA THR A 40 -7.31 1.79 10.51
C THR A 40 -7.51 2.51 11.85
N THR A 41 -8.70 3.03 12.07
CA THR A 41 -9.18 3.38 13.42
C THR A 41 -9.47 2.12 14.25
N ILE A 42 -9.76 2.29 15.54
CA ILE A 42 -10.15 1.20 16.46
C ILE A 42 -11.40 0.48 15.94
N ASP A 43 -12.35 1.24 15.39
CA ASP A 43 -13.59 0.74 14.80
C ASP A 43 -13.45 0.31 13.32
N GLY A 44 -12.22 0.16 12.82
CA GLY A 44 -11.93 -0.51 11.55
C GLY A 44 -12.07 0.36 10.29
N VAL A 45 -12.18 1.69 10.43
CA VAL A 45 -12.25 2.62 9.29
C VAL A 45 -10.86 2.85 8.70
N ALA A 46 -10.71 2.65 7.38
CA ALA A 46 -9.45 2.83 6.66
C ALA A 46 -9.38 4.12 5.84
N VAL A 47 -10.53 4.76 5.56
CA VAL A 47 -10.60 6.00 4.77
C VAL A 47 -11.59 6.95 5.41
N PRO A 48 -11.21 8.21 5.73
CA PRO A 48 -12.11 9.17 6.35
C PRO A 48 -13.32 9.51 5.46
N LEU A 49 -13.11 9.53 4.14
CA LEU A 49 -14.12 9.90 3.13
C LEU A 49 -14.71 11.30 3.37
N GLU A 50 -13.91 12.23 3.91
CA GLU A 50 -14.26 13.63 4.12
C GLU A 50 -13.59 14.53 3.08
N SER A 51 -14.22 15.66 2.77
CA SER A 51 -13.62 16.66 1.90
C SER A 51 -12.30 17.16 2.49
N GLY A 52 -11.20 17.00 1.75
CA GLY A 52 -9.88 17.44 2.19
C GLY A 52 -9.14 16.49 3.15
N GLN A 53 -9.78 15.44 3.69
CA GLN A 53 -9.12 14.40 4.50
C GLN A 53 -9.02 13.12 3.68
N ARG A 54 -7.83 12.85 3.16
CA ARG A 54 -7.75 12.06 1.93
C ARG A 54 -7.18 10.66 2.10
N GLY A 55 -6.61 10.26 3.24
CA GLY A 55 -6.23 8.86 3.37
C GLY A 55 -5.60 8.43 4.68
N GLY A 56 -4.65 7.50 4.56
CA GLY A 56 -4.04 6.84 5.71
C GLY A 56 -3.29 7.80 6.64
N SER A 57 -2.80 8.94 6.16
CA SER A 57 -2.10 9.92 7.01
C SER A 57 -3.02 10.52 8.08
N GLU A 58 -4.28 10.79 7.75
CA GLU A 58 -5.28 11.30 8.68
C GLU A 58 -5.73 10.21 9.67
N ILE A 59 -5.94 8.98 9.18
CA ILE A 59 -6.27 7.83 10.03
C ILE A 59 -5.13 7.55 11.02
N ALA A 60 -3.88 7.62 10.57
CA ALA A 60 -2.67 7.49 11.38
C ALA A 60 -2.42 8.68 12.33
N LEU A 61 -3.25 9.72 12.30
CA LEU A 61 -3.13 10.92 13.13
C LEU A 61 -1.82 11.72 12.94
N ARG A 62 -1.17 11.62 11.77
CA ARG A 62 0.13 12.28 11.49
C ARG A 62 0.09 13.81 11.55
N HIS A 63 -1.12 14.38 11.46
CA HIS A 63 -1.35 15.82 11.56
C HIS A 63 -1.30 16.33 13.01
N LEU A 64 -1.51 15.46 14.02
CA LEU A 64 -1.53 15.80 15.44
C LEU A 64 -0.12 15.73 16.08
N LYS A 65 0.86 16.42 15.50
CA LYS A 65 2.29 16.30 15.85
C LYS A 65 2.64 16.55 17.33
N ASN A 66 1.83 17.34 18.04
CA ASN A 66 2.07 17.71 19.44
C ASN A 66 1.17 16.93 20.41
N ASN A 67 0.41 15.94 19.92
CA ASN A 67 -0.46 15.14 20.76
C ASN A 67 0.26 13.83 21.14
N PRO A 68 0.56 13.58 22.42
CA PRO A 68 1.29 12.38 22.86
C PRO A 68 0.55 11.08 22.55
N ILE A 69 -0.78 11.08 22.53
CA ILE A 69 -1.59 9.90 22.15
C ILE A 69 -1.35 9.56 20.67
N ALA A 70 -1.19 10.58 19.82
CA ALA A 70 -1.00 10.43 18.39
C ALA A 70 0.46 10.19 17.96
N ALA A 71 1.41 10.16 18.89
CA ALA A 71 2.85 10.10 18.59
C ALA A 71 3.23 8.88 17.72
N GLY A 72 2.54 7.76 17.87
CA GLY A 72 2.74 6.55 17.07
C GLY A 72 2.42 6.72 15.57
N GLY A 73 1.74 7.80 15.17
CA GLY A 73 1.53 8.12 13.76
C GLY A 73 2.83 8.39 12.99
N LEU A 74 3.87 8.85 13.70
CA LEU A 74 5.21 8.98 13.12
C LEU A 74 5.87 7.61 12.89
N ALA A 75 5.72 6.68 13.83
CA ALA A 75 6.17 5.30 13.68
C ALA A 75 5.43 4.58 12.54
N ASP A 76 4.12 4.83 12.35
CA ASP A 76 3.36 4.37 11.19
C ASP A 76 3.94 4.89 9.87
N ASN A 77 4.19 6.20 9.78
CA ASN A 77 4.81 6.78 8.59
C ASN A 77 6.21 6.21 8.34
N ARG A 78 6.97 5.93 9.39
CA ARG A 78 8.30 5.36 9.34
C ARG A 78 8.27 3.92 8.84
N ALA A 79 7.37 3.08 9.36
CA ALA A 79 7.11 1.72 8.91
C ALA A 79 6.63 1.67 7.45
N LEU A 80 5.76 2.60 7.05
CA LEU A 80 5.29 2.73 5.67
C LEU A 80 6.45 2.98 4.71
N GLN A 81 7.34 3.92 5.05
CA GLN A 81 8.53 4.22 4.26
C GLN A 81 9.51 3.04 4.22
N TYR A 82 9.63 2.29 5.32
CA TYR A 82 10.45 1.08 5.36
C TYR A 82 9.91 0.01 4.40
N GLY A 83 8.59 -0.16 4.33
CA GLY A 83 7.95 -1.00 3.32
C GLY A 83 8.33 -0.59 1.89
N TRP A 84 8.27 0.71 1.59
CA TRP A 84 8.68 1.22 0.27
C TRP A 84 10.16 0.98 -0.04
N ALA A 85 11.02 1.12 0.96
CA ALA A 85 12.47 0.99 0.82
C ALA A 85 12.92 -0.47 0.63
N THR A 86 12.20 -1.42 1.21
CA THR A 86 12.57 -2.84 1.19
C THR A 86 11.91 -3.60 0.04
N ALA A 87 10.67 -3.30 -0.30
CA ALA A 87 9.93 -3.97 -1.36
C ALA A 87 10.58 -3.79 -2.75
N ASP A 88 10.61 -4.87 -3.52
CA ASP A 88 11.05 -4.86 -4.92
C ASP A 88 9.99 -4.23 -5.82
N ALA A 89 8.72 -4.32 -5.43
CA ALA A 89 7.63 -3.62 -6.06
C ALA A 89 6.62 -3.12 -5.03
N VAL A 90 6.07 -1.92 -5.27
CA VAL A 90 4.89 -1.41 -4.58
C VAL A 90 3.74 -1.37 -5.58
N LEU A 91 2.59 -1.94 -5.24
CA LEU A 91 1.37 -1.97 -6.03
C LEU A 91 0.27 -1.19 -5.31
N GLY A 92 -0.19 -0.09 -5.90
CA GLY A 92 -1.26 0.73 -5.34
C GLY A 92 -2.37 1.00 -6.34
N GLY A 93 -3.58 1.25 -5.85
CA GLY A 93 -4.72 1.63 -6.68
C GLY A 93 -4.67 3.11 -7.08
N ALA A 94 -5.17 3.44 -8.26
CA ALA A 94 -5.26 4.83 -8.74
C ALA A 94 -6.09 5.77 -7.84
N GLY A 95 -6.92 5.23 -6.94
CA GLY A 95 -7.59 5.99 -5.88
C GLY A 95 -6.60 6.79 -5.04
N ILE A 96 -5.48 6.15 -4.64
CA ILE A 96 -4.45 6.78 -3.82
C ILE A 96 -3.87 8.03 -4.48
N LEU A 97 -3.71 8.04 -5.80
CA LEU A 97 -3.14 9.19 -6.51
C LEU A 97 -4.09 10.40 -6.53
N ARG A 98 -5.42 10.16 -6.51
CA ARG A 98 -6.42 11.23 -6.40
C ARG A 98 -6.41 11.85 -5.00
N ASP A 99 -6.15 11.02 -4.01
CA ASP A 99 -6.14 11.38 -2.60
C ASP A 99 -4.82 12.03 -2.19
N ASN A 100 -3.71 11.58 -2.75
CA ASN A 100 -2.37 12.09 -2.51
C ASN A 100 -1.66 12.46 -3.83
N PRO A 101 -1.83 13.70 -4.33
CA PRO A 101 -1.21 14.18 -5.56
C PRO A 101 0.33 14.19 -5.56
N ALA A 102 0.95 14.02 -4.38
CA ALA A 102 2.40 13.98 -4.20
C ALA A 102 2.93 12.56 -3.99
N ALA A 103 2.09 11.53 -4.14
CA ALA A 103 2.51 10.14 -3.91
C ALA A 103 3.61 9.72 -4.90
N THR A 104 4.72 9.24 -4.35
CA THR A 104 5.81 8.59 -5.09
C THR A 104 6.06 7.15 -4.63
N TRP A 105 5.60 6.82 -3.41
CA TRP A 105 5.99 5.62 -2.67
C TRP A 105 7.52 5.45 -2.61
N TYR A 106 8.25 6.56 -2.49
CA TYR A 106 9.69 6.59 -2.30
C TYR A 106 9.99 7.15 -0.90
N PRO A 107 10.88 6.54 -0.11
CA PRO A 107 11.18 7.02 1.24
C PRO A 107 11.77 8.43 1.21
N ARG A 108 11.43 9.24 2.21
CA ARG A 108 11.97 10.58 2.46
C ARG A 108 13.13 10.53 3.46
N ASP A 109 13.08 9.61 4.41
CA ASP A 109 14.12 9.45 5.41
C ASP A 109 15.40 8.91 4.76
N LYS A 110 16.54 9.55 5.05
CA LYS A 110 17.81 9.30 4.36
C LYS A 110 18.32 7.87 4.52
N ASP A 111 18.22 7.33 5.72
CA ASP A 111 18.65 5.96 6.02
C ASP A 111 17.82 4.90 5.27
N LEU A 112 16.53 5.16 5.04
CA LEU A 112 15.68 4.30 4.20
C LEU A 112 15.94 4.50 2.70
N GLN A 113 16.30 5.71 2.27
CA GLN A 113 16.78 5.91 0.91
C GLN A 113 18.08 5.15 0.64
N ASP A 114 18.93 4.99 1.66
CA ASP A 114 20.19 4.25 1.53
C ASP A 114 19.97 2.76 1.23
N LEU A 115 18.86 2.16 1.67
CA LEU A 115 18.45 0.78 1.32
C LEU A 115 18.12 0.60 -0.17
N LEU A 116 17.90 1.70 -0.89
CA LEU A 116 17.59 1.70 -2.32
C LEU A 116 18.81 2.00 -3.20
N ARG A 117 19.99 2.26 -2.61
CA ARG A 117 21.22 2.51 -3.40
C ARG A 117 21.52 1.32 -4.32
N GLY A 118 21.69 1.62 -5.61
CA GLY A 118 21.94 0.61 -6.66
C GLY A 118 20.70 -0.21 -7.05
N ARG A 119 19.53 0.00 -6.43
CA ARG A 119 18.27 -0.66 -6.75
C ARG A 119 17.34 0.29 -7.49
N LYS A 120 16.47 -0.27 -8.33
CA LYS A 120 15.41 0.47 -9.04
C LYS A 120 14.09 -0.31 -8.91
N PRO A 121 13.43 -0.24 -7.74
CA PRO A 121 12.22 -1.00 -7.49
C PRO A 121 11.08 -0.54 -8.41
N VAL A 122 10.04 -1.36 -8.52
CA VAL A 122 8.85 -1.03 -9.31
C VAL A 122 7.86 -0.25 -8.46
N ARG A 123 7.22 0.75 -9.07
CA ARG A 123 6.03 1.44 -8.55
C ARG A 123 4.89 1.23 -9.54
N ALA A 124 3.98 0.34 -9.20
CA ALA A 124 2.91 -0.12 -10.05
C ALA A 124 1.56 0.46 -9.61
N VAL A 125 0.78 0.96 -10.57
CA VAL A 125 -0.55 1.52 -10.33
C VAL A 125 -1.60 0.64 -11.01
N VAL A 126 -2.64 0.25 -10.26
CA VAL A 126 -3.81 -0.45 -10.78
C VAL A 126 -4.91 0.56 -11.08
N THR A 127 -5.43 0.56 -12.32
CA THR A 127 -6.59 1.38 -12.69
C THR A 127 -7.49 0.66 -13.70
N GLY A 128 -8.76 0.46 -13.38
CA GLY A 128 -9.72 -0.13 -14.32
C GLY A 128 -10.04 0.79 -15.50
N SER A 129 -10.20 2.10 -15.24
CA SER A 129 -10.67 3.07 -16.23
C SER A 129 -9.54 3.67 -17.09
N GLY A 130 -8.28 3.55 -16.67
CA GLY A 130 -7.15 4.25 -17.27
C GLY A 130 -7.10 5.75 -16.94
N GLU A 131 -7.96 6.24 -16.04
CA GLU A 131 -8.06 7.66 -15.69
C GLU A 131 -7.08 8.01 -14.58
N VAL A 132 -5.81 8.13 -14.97
CA VAL A 132 -4.73 8.68 -14.13
C VAL A 132 -4.00 9.75 -14.93
N ASP A 133 -3.44 10.75 -14.23
CA ASP A 133 -2.57 11.76 -14.85
C ASP A 133 -1.16 11.18 -14.99
N LEU A 134 -0.66 11.00 -16.22
CA LEU A 134 0.68 10.51 -16.50
C LEU A 134 1.78 11.49 -16.07
N ARG A 135 1.43 12.74 -15.72
CA ARG A 135 2.34 13.72 -15.10
C ARG A 135 2.46 13.53 -13.58
N HIS A 136 1.67 12.64 -12.98
CA HIS A 136 1.70 12.39 -11.55
C HIS A 136 3.12 11.96 -11.10
N PRO A 137 3.63 12.41 -9.93
CA PRO A 137 4.99 12.13 -9.48
C PRO A 137 5.39 10.65 -9.50
N VAL A 138 4.49 9.74 -9.11
CA VAL A 138 4.74 8.27 -9.18
C VAL A 138 5.15 7.76 -10.57
N PHE A 139 4.75 8.41 -11.66
CA PHE A 139 5.13 8.02 -13.02
C PHE A 139 6.40 8.73 -13.52
N ASN A 140 6.91 9.69 -12.75
CA ASN A 140 7.98 10.60 -13.15
C ASN A 140 9.13 10.56 -12.12
N PRO A 141 9.82 9.42 -12.00
CA PRO A 141 10.92 9.26 -11.05
C PRO A 141 12.05 10.24 -11.32
N GLN A 142 12.54 10.90 -10.26
CA GLN A 142 13.76 11.70 -10.36
C GLN A 142 14.96 10.78 -10.55
N LYS A 143 15.83 11.08 -11.52
CA LYS A 143 17.07 10.33 -11.78
C LYS A 143 16.87 8.80 -11.93
N GLY A 144 15.66 8.36 -12.32
CA GLY A 144 15.33 6.94 -12.46
C GLY A 144 15.38 6.15 -11.15
N GLN A 145 15.02 6.78 -10.03
CA GLN A 145 14.95 6.17 -8.69
C GLN A 145 14.06 4.91 -8.62
N TRP A 146 13.05 4.78 -9.49
CA TRP A 146 12.20 3.60 -9.60
C TRP A 146 11.71 3.40 -11.03
N LYS A 147 11.09 2.24 -11.29
CA LYS A 147 10.43 1.93 -12.57
C LYS A 147 8.91 2.10 -12.44
N PRO A 148 8.27 3.03 -13.16
CA PRO A 148 6.83 3.22 -13.10
C PRO A 148 6.09 2.25 -14.03
N VAL A 149 5.06 1.59 -13.50
CA VAL A 149 4.24 0.59 -14.22
C VAL A 149 2.75 0.87 -14.03
N VAL A 150 1.93 0.60 -15.04
CA VAL A 150 0.46 0.67 -14.94
C VAL A 150 -0.15 -0.65 -15.36
N PHE A 151 -1.01 -1.21 -14.50
CA PHE A 151 -1.89 -2.32 -14.81
C PHE A 151 -3.30 -1.81 -15.02
N THR A 152 -3.88 -2.09 -16.18
CA THR A 152 -5.19 -1.56 -16.56
C THR A 152 -5.97 -2.54 -17.44
N THR A 153 -7.18 -2.16 -17.83
CA THR A 153 -7.97 -2.88 -18.84
C THR A 153 -7.53 -2.48 -20.24
N ARG A 154 -7.91 -3.26 -21.27
CA ARG A 154 -7.68 -2.86 -22.68
C ARG A 154 -8.23 -1.46 -23.00
N LYS A 155 -9.41 -1.14 -22.47
CA LYS A 155 -10.02 0.20 -22.63
C LYS A 155 -9.18 1.29 -21.95
N GLY A 156 -8.71 1.03 -20.73
CA GLY A 156 -7.85 1.96 -20.00
C GLY A 156 -6.50 2.19 -20.68
N GLU A 157 -5.91 1.15 -21.24
CA GLU A 157 -4.65 1.24 -22.01
C GLU A 157 -4.79 2.20 -23.21
N GLY A 158 -5.92 2.11 -23.95
CA GLY A 158 -6.20 3.04 -25.04
C GLY A 158 -6.25 4.50 -24.60
N LYS A 159 -6.85 4.80 -23.44
CA LYS A 159 -6.87 6.16 -22.88
C LYS A 159 -5.47 6.66 -22.51
N LEU A 160 -4.66 5.81 -21.87
CA LEU A 160 -3.29 6.13 -21.47
C LEU A 160 -2.39 6.38 -22.68
N LYS A 161 -2.48 5.54 -23.71
CA LYS A 161 -1.77 5.74 -24.99
C LYS A 161 -2.13 7.08 -25.64
N ASN A 162 -3.41 7.45 -25.65
CA ASN A 162 -3.86 8.73 -26.18
C ASN A 162 -3.33 9.92 -25.37
N GLN A 163 -3.31 9.81 -24.04
CA GLN A 163 -2.75 10.83 -23.17
C GLN A 163 -1.24 10.99 -23.41
N ALA A 164 -0.49 9.89 -23.48
CA ALA A 164 0.95 9.91 -23.77
C ALA A 164 1.26 10.56 -25.12
N LYS A 165 0.46 10.30 -26.17
CA LYS A 165 0.61 10.97 -27.47
C LYS A 165 0.43 12.50 -27.36
N ARG A 166 -0.57 12.95 -26.61
CA ARG A 166 -0.83 14.39 -26.37
C ARG A 166 0.33 15.05 -25.60
N LEU A 167 0.85 14.37 -24.58
CA LEU A 167 1.97 14.88 -23.79
C LEU A 167 3.27 14.97 -24.61
N LYS A 168 3.55 13.99 -25.49
CA LYS A 168 4.72 14.02 -26.39
C LYS A 168 4.67 15.14 -27.43
N ALA A 169 3.47 15.58 -27.82
CA ALA A 169 3.31 16.71 -28.73
C ALA A 169 3.70 18.06 -28.09
N ASN A 170 3.73 18.13 -26.75
CA ASN A 170 4.14 19.30 -25.99
C ASN A 170 5.66 19.25 -25.74
N ARG A 171 6.44 20.06 -26.45
CA ARG A 171 7.90 19.89 -26.62
C ARG A 171 8.76 20.26 -25.41
N ASP A 172 8.18 20.86 -24.36
CA ASP A 172 8.96 21.48 -23.28
C ASP A 172 9.52 20.48 -22.25
N ASN A 173 8.98 19.25 -22.19
CA ASN A 173 9.53 18.19 -21.33
C ASN A 173 9.00 16.79 -21.76
N PRO A 174 9.73 16.00 -22.58
CA PRO A 174 9.26 14.71 -23.04
C PRO A 174 9.26 13.69 -21.88
N LEU A 175 8.08 13.52 -21.26
CA LEU A 175 7.86 12.50 -20.25
C LEU A 175 8.01 11.10 -20.87
N GLN A 176 8.75 10.22 -20.20
CA GLN A 176 8.75 8.80 -20.53
C GLN A 176 7.48 8.18 -19.94
N PRO A 177 6.53 7.69 -20.76
CA PRO A 177 5.33 7.09 -20.23
C PRO A 177 5.69 5.81 -19.44
N PRO A 178 4.91 5.48 -18.40
CA PRO A 178 5.10 4.24 -17.67
C PRO A 178 4.85 3.03 -18.58
N GLU A 179 5.53 1.93 -18.28
CA GLU A 179 5.23 0.64 -18.91
C GLU A 179 3.78 0.26 -18.57
N THR A 180 2.96 -0.04 -19.57
CA THR A 180 1.52 -0.26 -19.38
C THR A 180 1.13 -1.66 -19.84
N TYR A 181 0.46 -2.41 -18.97
CA TYR A 181 -0.05 -3.73 -19.25
C TYR A 181 -1.58 -3.73 -19.23
N ALA A 182 -2.19 -4.14 -20.34
CA ALA A 182 -3.60 -4.47 -20.41
C ALA A 182 -3.82 -5.89 -19.88
N VAL A 183 -4.23 -6.01 -18.62
CA VAL A 183 -4.40 -7.27 -17.89
C VAL A 183 -5.89 -7.53 -17.59
N GLY A 184 -6.74 -7.41 -18.62
CA GLY A 184 -8.17 -7.68 -18.48
C GLY A 184 -9.02 -6.78 -19.38
N ASP A 185 -10.31 -7.13 -19.49
CA ASP A 185 -11.24 -6.45 -20.40
C ASP A 185 -12.16 -5.50 -19.63
N THR A 186 -12.99 -6.02 -18.72
CA THR A 186 -13.92 -5.22 -17.90
C THR A 186 -13.27 -4.73 -16.60
N SER A 187 -12.45 -5.57 -15.99
CA SER A 187 -11.72 -5.29 -14.75
C SER A 187 -10.28 -5.75 -14.89
N VAL A 188 -9.42 -5.28 -13.97
CA VAL A 188 -8.02 -5.71 -13.91
C VAL A 188 -7.95 -7.08 -13.24
N ASP A 189 -7.31 -8.04 -13.92
CA ASP A 189 -6.93 -9.35 -13.41
C ASP A 189 -5.68 -9.19 -12.53
N LEU A 190 -5.90 -9.17 -11.21
CA LEU A 190 -4.84 -8.97 -10.23
C LEU A 190 -3.84 -10.12 -10.19
N ALA A 191 -4.27 -11.36 -10.44
CA ALA A 191 -3.38 -12.51 -10.48
C ALA A 191 -2.39 -12.38 -11.64
N LYS A 192 -2.84 -11.93 -12.82
CA LYS A 192 -1.95 -11.61 -13.94
C LYS A 192 -1.02 -10.45 -13.63
N ALA A 193 -1.52 -9.37 -13.02
CA ALA A 193 -0.69 -8.21 -12.65
C ALA A 193 0.43 -8.60 -11.67
N VAL A 194 0.10 -9.33 -10.60
CA VAL A 194 1.08 -9.83 -9.63
C VAL A 194 2.03 -10.85 -10.27
N GLY A 195 1.53 -11.71 -11.16
CA GLY A 195 2.36 -12.66 -11.92
C GLY A 195 3.41 -11.96 -12.80
N ILE A 196 3.03 -10.86 -13.46
CA ILE A 196 3.96 -10.03 -14.24
C ILE A 196 5.03 -9.40 -13.33
N LEU A 197 4.64 -8.86 -12.17
CA LEU A 197 5.62 -8.32 -11.21
C LEU A 197 6.61 -9.39 -10.74
N LYS A 198 6.12 -10.55 -10.30
CA LYS A 198 6.97 -11.66 -9.83
C LYS A 198 7.91 -12.17 -10.92
N ARG A 199 7.42 -12.36 -12.16
CA ARG A 199 8.20 -12.95 -13.25
C ARG A 199 9.08 -11.94 -13.98
N ASP A 200 8.50 -10.86 -14.49
CA ASP A 200 9.16 -9.95 -15.43
C ASP A 200 10.00 -8.89 -14.70
N TYR A 201 9.60 -8.54 -13.48
CA TYR A 201 10.33 -7.61 -12.61
C TYR A 201 11.11 -8.30 -11.49
N ARG A 202 11.05 -9.64 -11.41
CA ARG A 202 11.73 -10.46 -10.40
C ARG A 202 11.38 -10.05 -8.98
N THR A 203 10.15 -9.58 -8.76
CA THR A 203 9.66 -9.14 -7.46
C THR A 203 9.63 -10.31 -6.47
N LYS A 204 10.50 -10.27 -5.45
CA LYS A 204 10.51 -11.22 -4.35
C LYS A 204 9.71 -10.72 -3.16
N LEU A 205 9.75 -9.41 -2.90
CA LEU A 205 8.95 -8.76 -1.87
C LEU A 205 8.01 -7.74 -2.50
N LEU A 206 6.69 -7.97 -2.37
CA LEU A 206 5.64 -7.12 -2.93
C LEU A 206 4.85 -6.43 -1.81
N ASP A 207 4.85 -5.09 -1.85
CA ASP A 207 3.99 -4.24 -1.01
C ASP A 207 2.69 -3.91 -1.77
N ILE A 208 1.54 -4.33 -1.25
CA ILE A 208 0.24 -3.85 -1.70
C ILE A 208 -0.23 -2.75 -0.74
N GLN A 209 -0.22 -1.51 -1.21
CA GLN A 209 -0.54 -0.29 -0.44
C GLN A 209 -2.05 0.02 -0.35
N GLY A 210 -2.92 -0.83 -0.90
CA GLY A 210 -4.34 -0.54 -1.04
C GLY A 210 -4.66 0.37 -2.24
N GLY A 211 -5.79 1.08 -2.34
CA GLY A 211 -6.85 1.26 -1.35
C GLY A 211 -7.83 0.10 -1.22
N PRO A 212 -8.94 0.28 -0.46
CA PRO A 212 -9.77 -0.82 0.03
C PRO A 212 -10.30 -1.80 -1.02
N ILE A 213 -10.62 -1.31 -2.22
CA ILE A 213 -11.07 -2.16 -3.34
C ILE A 213 -9.94 -3.03 -3.90
N LEU A 214 -8.73 -2.47 -4.05
CA LEU A 214 -7.57 -3.24 -4.49
C LEU A 214 -7.20 -4.30 -3.45
N ALA A 215 -7.22 -3.92 -2.17
CA ALA A 215 -7.01 -4.83 -1.06
C ALA A 215 -8.02 -5.98 -1.04
N GLY A 216 -9.31 -5.66 -1.16
CA GLY A 216 -10.37 -6.67 -1.28
C GLY A 216 -10.14 -7.63 -2.43
N GLY A 217 -9.86 -7.11 -3.63
CA GLY A 217 -9.55 -7.94 -4.79
C GLY A 217 -8.32 -8.85 -4.59
N ALA A 218 -7.26 -8.33 -3.96
CA ALA A 218 -6.03 -9.09 -3.71
C ALA A 218 -6.26 -10.21 -2.69
N VAL A 219 -7.02 -9.95 -1.61
CA VAL A 219 -7.39 -10.96 -0.62
C VAL A 219 -8.29 -12.02 -1.25
N LYS A 220 -9.32 -11.62 -2.04
CA LYS A 220 -10.21 -12.59 -2.71
C LYS A 220 -9.49 -13.47 -3.72
N ALA A 221 -8.45 -12.95 -4.37
CA ALA A 221 -7.61 -13.68 -5.30
C ALA A 221 -6.48 -14.49 -4.63
N MET A 222 -6.45 -14.55 -3.29
CA MET A 222 -5.42 -15.27 -2.51
C MET A 222 -3.99 -14.81 -2.80
N LEU A 223 -3.81 -13.50 -3.01
CA LEU A 223 -2.52 -12.89 -3.39
C LEU A 223 -1.76 -12.27 -2.22
N VAL A 224 -2.28 -12.36 -0.99
CA VAL A 224 -1.70 -11.70 0.18
C VAL A 224 -1.21 -12.76 1.16
N ASP A 225 0.08 -12.79 1.42
CA ASP A 225 0.72 -13.70 2.36
C ASP A 225 0.70 -13.13 3.80
N GLU A 226 0.69 -11.79 3.93
CA GLU A 226 0.74 -11.10 5.22
C GLU A 226 -0.10 -9.81 5.22
N VAL A 227 -0.81 -9.53 6.31
CA VAL A 227 -1.43 -8.22 6.58
C VAL A 227 -0.59 -7.49 7.64
N ARG A 228 -0.08 -6.31 7.26
CA ARG A 228 0.58 -5.35 8.16
C ARG A 228 -0.41 -4.23 8.45
N LEU A 229 -0.92 -4.20 9.67
CA LEU A 229 -1.99 -3.30 10.08
C LEU A 229 -1.54 -2.42 11.24
N THR A 230 -1.61 -1.11 11.06
CA THR A 230 -1.56 -0.15 12.16
C THR A 230 -2.99 0.12 12.64
N VAL A 231 -3.28 -0.05 13.93
CA VAL A 231 -4.50 0.41 14.58
C VAL A 231 -4.21 1.73 15.28
N SER A 232 -4.86 2.79 14.82
CA SER A 232 -4.72 4.14 15.36
C SER A 232 -5.72 4.39 16.48
N PRO A 233 -5.36 5.18 17.52
CA PRO A 233 -6.17 5.40 18.72
C PRO A 233 -7.32 6.38 18.49
N GLN A 234 -8.16 6.10 17.50
CA GLN A 234 -9.29 6.93 17.10
C GLN A 234 -10.53 6.05 16.89
N ILE A 235 -11.70 6.60 17.17
CA ILE A 235 -13.00 6.05 16.77
C ILE A 235 -13.64 7.09 15.85
N MET A 236 -14.16 6.67 14.71
CA MET A 236 -14.63 7.59 13.67
C MET A 236 -16.10 7.41 13.28
N GLY A 237 -16.65 6.22 13.49
CA GLY A 237 -17.96 5.83 13.03
C GLY A 237 -17.97 5.44 11.55
N ASP A 238 -18.96 4.65 11.17
CA ASP A 238 -19.08 4.07 9.83
C ASP A 238 -19.69 5.02 8.79
N LEU A 239 -20.07 6.24 9.15
CA LEU A 239 -20.68 7.23 8.25
C LEU A 239 -19.90 8.54 8.22
N ASN A 240 -19.64 9.05 7.01
CA ASN A 240 -19.07 10.38 6.81
C ASN A 240 -20.10 11.51 7.03
N SER A 241 -19.64 12.77 6.95
CA SER A 241 -20.49 13.96 7.13
C SER A 241 -21.68 14.07 6.15
N GLU A 242 -21.64 13.33 5.04
CA GLU A 242 -22.70 13.25 4.03
C GLU A 242 -23.60 12.00 4.20
N GLY A 243 -23.42 11.22 5.27
CA GLY A 243 -24.16 9.97 5.50
C GLY A 243 -23.73 8.80 4.61
N ARG A 244 -22.54 8.86 3.99
CA ARG A 244 -21.97 7.76 3.20
C ARG A 244 -21.14 6.83 4.07
N ARG A 245 -21.23 5.52 3.80
CA ARG A 245 -20.43 4.51 4.50
C ARG A 245 -18.93 4.72 4.27
N ARG A 246 -18.16 4.76 5.36
CA ARG A 246 -16.70 4.75 5.34
C ARG A 246 -16.21 3.30 5.16
N PRO A 247 -15.26 3.05 4.25
CA PRO A 247 -14.77 1.69 4.02
C PRO A 247 -13.78 1.26 5.11
N GLY A 248 -13.82 -0.03 5.46
CA GLY A 248 -12.69 -0.70 6.09
C GLY A 248 -11.58 -0.99 5.08
N PHE A 249 -10.49 -1.64 5.50
CA PHE A 249 -9.34 -1.86 4.62
C PHE A 249 -9.55 -2.92 3.53
N VAL A 250 -10.52 -3.83 3.70
CA VAL A 250 -10.99 -4.77 2.67
C VAL A 250 -12.40 -4.35 2.27
N THR A 251 -12.64 -4.01 1.00
CA THR A 251 -13.95 -3.55 0.50
C THR A 251 -14.25 -4.13 -0.88
N GLY A 252 -15.54 -4.26 -1.22
CA GLY A 252 -15.99 -4.64 -2.57
C GLY A 252 -16.03 -6.15 -2.84
N ILE A 253 -15.88 -6.96 -1.80
CA ILE A 253 -15.93 -8.42 -1.86
C ILE A 253 -16.79 -8.99 -0.73
N HIS A 254 -17.12 -10.27 -0.83
CA HIS A 254 -17.82 -11.02 0.21
C HIS A 254 -17.07 -12.31 0.56
N PHE A 255 -17.06 -12.60 1.86
CA PHE A 255 -16.74 -13.89 2.46
C PHE A 255 -17.84 -14.19 3.49
N GLY A 256 -18.28 -15.45 3.54
CA GLY A 256 -19.06 -16.01 4.64
C GLY A 256 -18.17 -16.53 5.78
N LEU A 257 -18.80 -17.10 6.79
CA LEU A 257 -18.10 -17.65 7.96
C LEU A 257 -17.24 -18.88 7.64
N GLU A 258 -17.53 -19.58 6.54
CA GLU A 258 -16.82 -20.81 6.15
C GLU A 258 -15.63 -20.55 5.22
N ASP A 259 -15.68 -19.51 4.39
CA ASP A 259 -14.66 -19.21 3.36
C ASP A 259 -13.84 -17.94 3.65
N SER A 260 -14.11 -17.22 4.75
CA SER A 260 -13.27 -16.08 5.12
C SER A 260 -11.85 -16.53 5.47
N PRO A 261 -10.80 -15.85 4.97
CA PRO A 261 -9.43 -16.19 5.36
C PRO A 261 -9.24 -16.07 6.88
N LEU A 262 -8.48 -16.99 7.45
CA LEU A 262 -7.99 -16.86 8.83
C LEU A 262 -6.63 -16.17 8.80
N ALA A 263 -6.23 -15.59 9.93
CA ALA A 263 -4.94 -14.92 10.02
C ALA A 263 -4.27 -15.25 11.37
N GLU A 264 -3.00 -15.62 11.32
CA GLU A 264 -2.18 -15.93 12.50
C GLU A 264 -1.38 -14.71 12.91
N LEU A 265 -1.45 -14.32 14.19
CA LEU A 265 -0.70 -13.17 14.70
C LEU A 265 0.79 -13.52 14.80
N GLU A 266 1.59 -12.90 13.94
CA GLU A 266 3.03 -13.11 13.85
C GLU A 266 3.80 -12.14 14.76
N ALA A 267 3.43 -10.86 14.71
CA ALA A 267 4.08 -9.83 15.52
C ALA A 267 3.10 -8.76 16.00
N LEU A 268 3.39 -8.23 17.19
CA LEU A 268 2.69 -7.10 17.79
C LEU A 268 3.71 -6.04 18.18
N GLY A 269 3.50 -4.82 17.72
CA GLY A 269 4.27 -3.64 18.08
C GLY A 269 3.39 -2.57 18.74
N VAL A 270 3.96 -1.75 19.60
CA VAL A 270 3.26 -0.58 20.18
C VAL A 270 4.16 0.65 20.08
N SER A 271 3.63 1.77 19.58
CA SER A 271 4.30 3.08 19.65
C SER A 271 3.28 4.13 20.09
N GLY A 272 3.51 4.79 21.22
CA GLY A 272 2.50 5.66 21.83
C GLY A 272 1.18 4.88 22.07
N SER A 273 0.08 5.34 21.47
CA SER A 273 -1.21 4.63 21.53
C SER A 273 -1.58 3.90 20.23
N HIS A 274 -0.65 3.80 19.27
CA HIS A 274 -0.84 3.01 18.05
C HIS A 274 -0.35 1.58 18.26
N ILE A 275 -1.10 0.63 17.70
CA ILE A 275 -0.75 -0.81 17.70
C ILE A 275 -0.37 -1.21 16.28
N PHE A 276 0.74 -1.94 16.14
CA PHE A 276 1.23 -2.48 14.88
C PHE A 276 1.05 -3.98 14.90
N LEU A 277 0.37 -4.53 13.92
CA LEU A 277 0.05 -5.95 13.86
C LEU A 277 0.57 -6.53 12.55
N ARG A 278 1.20 -7.69 12.64
CA ARG A 278 1.53 -8.52 11.48
C ARG A 278 0.74 -9.81 11.60
N TYR A 279 -0.11 -10.08 10.61
CA TYR A 279 -0.84 -11.32 10.51
C TYR A 279 -0.43 -12.10 9.27
N LEU A 280 -0.10 -13.37 9.41
CA LEU A 280 0.11 -14.27 8.27
C LEU A 280 -1.24 -14.83 7.81
N MET A 281 -1.49 -14.74 6.50
CA MET A 281 -2.78 -15.12 5.92
C MET A 281 -2.85 -16.63 5.71
N ASN A 282 -3.95 -17.23 6.16
CA ASN A 282 -4.28 -18.64 5.95
C ASN A 282 -5.63 -18.75 5.23
N TYR A 283 -5.58 -19.06 3.95
CA TYR A 283 -6.77 -19.19 3.11
C TYR A 283 -7.43 -20.56 3.31
N ARG A 284 -8.72 -20.54 3.61
CA ARG A 284 -9.55 -21.74 3.70
C ARG A 284 -10.06 -22.06 2.29
N ASN A 285 -9.54 -23.15 1.70
CA ASN A 285 -10.03 -23.72 0.44
C ASN A 285 -11.16 -24.71 0.69
#